data_AF-A0A7S2DM94-F1
#
_entry.id   AF-A0A7S2DM94-F1
#
_cell.length_a   1.000
_cell.length_b   1.000
_cell.length_c   1.000
_cell.angle_alpha   90.00
_cell.angle_beta   90.00
_cell.angle_gamma   90.00
#
_symmetry.space_group_name_H-M   'P 1'
#
loop_
_entity.id
_entity.type
_entity.pdbx_description
1 polymer ?
#
loop_
_entity_poly.entity_id
_entity_poly.type
_entity_poly.pdbx_seq_one_letter_code
_entity_poly.pdbx_strand_id
1 'polypeptide(L)'
;STGTPCGSSAVAKLAEILQSKQPALRAASIRGLAKMGEESIGYLEEFVSCLADQLGLVRLEAAYAVAACGELGQMFASQVCRLMFDDEPRVRAAAASALPLMGVRGAA
;
A
#
# COMPACT_ATOMS: atom_id res chain seq x y z
N SER A 1 2.94 31.74 -10.27
CA SER A 1 2.69 31.01 -9.02
C SER A 1 2.30 29.58 -9.33
N THR A 2 3.25 28.66 -9.27
CA THR A 2 2.97 27.23 -9.33
C THR A 2 2.51 26.80 -7.94
N GLY A 3 1.21 26.57 -7.80
CA GLY A 3 0.59 26.14 -6.55
C GLY A 3 1.11 24.78 -6.13
N THR A 4 2.02 24.77 -5.15
CA THR A 4 2.33 23.59 -4.36
C THR A 4 1.02 23.06 -3.76
N PRO A 5 0.64 21.80 -3.97
CA PRO A 5 -0.50 21.24 -3.26
C PRO A 5 -0.08 21.12 -1.79
N CYS A 6 -0.63 21.99 -0.94
CA CYS A 6 -0.50 21.89 0.51
C CYS A 6 -1.32 20.70 1.03
N GLY A 7 -0.90 19.47 0.71
CA GLY A 7 -1.06 18.37 1.64
C GLY A 7 -0.14 18.67 2.82
N SER A 8 -0.63 18.55 4.05
CA SER A 8 0.10 18.97 5.26
C SER A 8 1.57 18.50 5.24
N SER A 9 2.52 19.28 5.78
CA SER A 9 3.96 18.98 5.75
C SER A 9 4.34 17.53 6.13
N ALA A 10 3.49 16.84 6.89
CA ALA A 10 3.64 15.44 7.24
C ALA A 10 3.47 14.48 6.05
N VAL A 11 2.54 14.74 5.14
CA VAL A 11 2.21 13.88 3.99
C VAL A 11 3.37 13.84 3.00
N ALA A 12 3.88 15.00 2.63
CA ALA A 12 5.04 15.12 1.75
C ALA A 12 6.26 14.38 2.33
N LYS A 13 6.49 14.52 3.64
CA LYS A 13 7.55 13.79 4.34
C LYS A 13 7.33 12.28 4.32
N LEU A 14 6.10 11.79 4.50
CA LEU A 14 5.81 10.36 4.40
C LEU A 14 6.08 9.84 2.99
N ALA A 15 5.64 10.56 1.96
CA ALA A 15 5.93 10.21 0.57
C ALA A 15 7.45 10.11 0.29
N GLU A 16 8.25 11.04 0.83
CA GLU A 16 9.72 10.95 0.76
C GLU A 16 10.27 9.72 1.50
N ILE A 17 9.75 9.44 2.71
CA ILE A 17 10.17 8.28 3.52
C ILE A 17 9.86 6.96 2.83
N LEU A 18 8.86 6.92 1.95
CA LEU A 18 8.53 5.75 1.14
C LEU A 18 9.71 5.28 0.27
N GLN A 19 10.61 6.20 -0.09
CA GLN A 19 11.82 5.93 -0.86
C GLN A 19 13.06 5.67 0.02
N SER A 20 12.87 5.56 1.34
CA SER A 20 13.96 5.36 2.29
C SER A 20 14.67 4.02 2.05
N LYS A 21 16.00 4.02 2.21
CA LYS A 21 16.79 2.78 2.21
C LYS A 21 16.45 1.87 3.38
N GLN A 22 15.86 2.40 4.46
CA GLN A 22 15.47 1.62 5.63
C GLN A 22 14.07 1.02 5.44
N PRO A 23 13.93 -0.30 5.32
CA PRO A 23 12.63 -0.92 5.03
C PRO A 23 11.57 -0.68 6.11
N ALA A 24 11.98 -0.60 7.39
CA ALA A 24 11.06 -0.29 8.48
C ALA A 24 10.42 1.11 8.33
N LEU A 25 11.18 2.08 7.82
CA LEU A 25 10.67 3.42 7.55
C LEU A 25 9.70 3.42 6.36
N ARG A 26 9.99 2.64 5.30
CA ARG A 26 9.05 2.48 4.17
C ARG A 26 7.72 1.88 4.64
N ALA A 27 7.75 0.79 5.42
CA ALA A 27 6.55 0.17 5.96
C ALA A 27 5.76 1.14 6.87
N ALA A 28 6.44 1.90 7.73
CA ALA A 28 5.80 2.91 8.56
C ALA A 28 5.15 4.03 7.73
N SER A 29 5.80 4.44 6.63
CA SER A 29 5.25 5.42 5.71
C SER A 29 3.99 4.91 4.99
N ILE A 30 4.03 3.70 4.41
CA ILE A 30 2.85 3.07 3.78
C ILE A 30 1.68 3.07 4.75
N ARG A 31 1.89 2.59 5.98
CA ARG A 31 0.85 2.56 7.01
C ARG A 31 0.31 3.95 7.34
N GLY A 32 1.19 4.95 7.40
CA GLY A 32 0.81 6.34 7.65
C GLY A 32 -0.06 6.91 6.55
N LEU A 33 0.39 6.79 5.29
CA LEU A 33 -0.32 7.28 4.11
C LEU A 33 -1.67 6.56 3.92
N ALA A 34 -1.73 5.24 4.11
CA ALA A 34 -2.96 4.46 4.00
C ALA A 34 -4.04 4.87 5.03
N LYS A 35 -3.65 5.44 6.17
CA LYS A 35 -4.58 5.92 7.20
C LYS A 35 -5.20 7.28 6.90
N MET A 36 -4.80 7.93 5.81
CA MET A 36 -5.29 9.26 5.44
C MET A 36 -6.64 9.24 4.68
N GLY A 37 -7.29 8.09 4.56
CA GLY A 37 -8.58 7.98 3.88
C GLY A 37 -8.45 8.23 2.38
N GLU A 38 -9.30 9.08 1.81
CA GLU A 38 -9.32 9.34 0.35
C GLU A 38 -8.00 9.90 -0.18
N GLU A 39 -7.24 10.66 0.62
CA GLU A 39 -5.94 11.17 0.21
C GLU A 39 -4.92 10.06 -0.09
N SER A 40 -5.12 8.85 0.48
CA SER A 40 -4.26 7.69 0.20
C SER A 40 -4.29 7.25 -1.26
N ILE A 41 -5.37 7.56 -1.99
CA ILE A 41 -5.56 7.21 -3.40
C ILE A 41 -4.45 7.82 -4.27
N GLY A 42 -3.96 9.01 -3.90
CA GLY A 42 -2.86 9.68 -4.61
C GLY A 42 -1.53 8.93 -4.56
N TYR A 43 -1.41 7.88 -3.73
CA TYR A 43 -0.21 7.08 -3.52
C TYR A 43 -0.39 5.61 -3.97
N LEU A 44 -1.48 5.31 -4.67
CA LEU A 44 -1.84 3.95 -5.02
C LEU A 44 -0.76 3.26 -5.87
N GLU A 45 -0.17 3.96 -6.85
CA GLU A 45 0.88 3.40 -7.69
C GLU A 45 2.12 3.03 -6.87
N GLU A 46 2.49 3.87 -5.91
CA GLU A 46 3.62 3.60 -5.02
C GLU A 46 3.32 2.44 -4.08
N PHE A 47 2.10 2.32 -3.54
CA PHE A 47 1.71 1.14 -2.76
C PHE A 47 1.79 -0.14 -3.60
N VAL A 48 1.32 -0.10 -4.84
CA VAL A 48 1.41 -1.25 -5.76
C VAL A 48 2.86 -1.63 -6.03
N SER A 49 3.76 -0.66 -6.22
CA SER A 49 5.20 -0.93 -6.40
C SER A 49 5.80 -1.63 -5.18
N CYS A 50 5.33 -1.29 -3.97
CA CYS A 50 5.79 -1.87 -2.71
C CYS A 50 5.31 -3.31 -2.48
N LEU A 51 4.37 -3.83 -3.28
CA LEU A 51 3.99 -5.25 -3.25
C LEU A 51 5.17 -6.17 -3.66
N ALA A 52 6.17 -5.62 -4.35
CA ALA A 52 7.40 -6.33 -4.75
C ALA A 52 8.63 -5.97 -3.89
N ASP A 53 8.44 -5.29 -2.76
CA ASP A 53 9.56 -4.89 -1.89
C ASP A 53 10.32 -6.11 -1.34
N GLN A 54 11.62 -5.96 -1.11
CA GLN A 54 12.48 -7.03 -0.58
C GLN A 54 12.06 -7.48 0.83
N LEU A 55 11.60 -6.56 1.69
CA LEU A 55 11.19 -6.88 3.04
C LEU A 55 9.70 -7.25 3.08
N GLY A 56 9.38 -8.43 3.63
CA GLY A 56 8.00 -8.88 3.78
C GLY A 56 7.12 -7.91 4.57
N LEU A 57 7.68 -7.20 5.56
CA LEU A 57 6.95 -6.15 6.28
C LEU A 57 6.48 -5.02 5.35
N VAL A 58 7.23 -4.66 4.32
CA VAL A 58 6.80 -3.62 3.38
C VAL A 58 5.70 -4.16 2.46
N ARG A 59 5.87 -5.40 1.95
CA ARG A 59 4.85 -6.06 1.11
C ARG A 59 3.51 -6.23 1.81
N LEU A 60 3.51 -6.58 3.10
CA LEU A 60 2.26 -6.73 3.86
C LEU A 60 1.54 -5.39 4.06
N GLU A 61 2.27 -4.31 4.38
CA GLU A 61 1.63 -2.99 4.53
C GLU A 61 1.11 -2.50 3.17
N ALA A 62 1.83 -2.77 2.09
CA ALA A 62 1.40 -2.46 0.73
C ALA A 62 0.08 -3.18 0.38
N ALA A 63 -0.07 -4.46 0.72
CA ALA A 63 -1.31 -5.20 0.46
C ALA A 63 -2.52 -4.55 1.14
N TYR A 64 -2.39 -4.16 2.41
CA TYR A 64 -3.45 -3.46 3.13
C TYR A 64 -3.71 -2.05 2.58
N ALA A 65 -2.66 -1.31 2.21
CA ALA A 65 -2.79 0.03 1.66
C ALA A 65 -3.51 0.02 0.31
N VAL A 66 -3.16 -0.89 -0.60
CA VAL A 66 -3.84 -1.07 -1.89
C VAL A 66 -5.32 -1.41 -1.67
N ALA A 67 -5.63 -2.28 -0.71
CA ALA A 67 -7.01 -2.62 -0.39
C ALA A 67 -7.81 -1.43 0.19
N ALA A 68 -7.16 -0.56 0.98
CA ALA A 68 -7.77 0.63 1.54
C ALA A 68 -8.15 1.69 0.48
N CYS A 69 -7.56 1.64 -0.72
CA CYS A 69 -7.87 2.55 -1.82
C CYS A 69 -9.19 2.23 -2.58
N GLY A 70 -10.03 1.34 -2.03
CA GLY A 70 -11.39 1.12 -2.53
C GLY A 70 -11.43 0.61 -3.98
N GLU A 71 -12.33 1.14 -4.81
CA GLU A 71 -12.57 0.73 -6.20
C GLU A 71 -11.29 0.73 -7.07
N LEU A 72 -10.45 1.75 -6.90
CA LEU A 72 -9.17 1.85 -7.62
C LEU A 72 -8.20 0.76 -7.15
N GLY A 73 -8.18 0.49 -5.85
CA GLY A 73 -7.44 -0.63 -5.27
C GLY A 73 -7.81 -1.98 -5.90
N GLN A 74 -9.11 -2.22 -6.16
CA GLN A 74 -9.61 -3.48 -6.75
C GLN A 74 -8.99 -3.80 -8.11
N MET A 75 -8.51 -2.80 -8.85
CA MET A 75 -7.78 -3.00 -10.11
C MET A 75 -6.49 -3.81 -9.93
N PHE A 76 -5.95 -3.86 -8.72
CA PHE A 76 -4.72 -4.53 -8.36
C PHE A 76 -4.93 -5.81 -7.53
N ALA A 77 -6.17 -6.30 -7.45
CA ALA A 77 -6.50 -7.53 -6.72
C ALA A 77 -5.66 -8.73 -7.18
N SER A 78 -5.33 -8.82 -8.48
CA SER A 78 -4.49 -9.90 -9.01
C SER A 78 -3.05 -9.86 -8.47
N GLN A 79 -2.49 -8.67 -8.25
CA GLN A 79 -1.17 -8.47 -7.69
C GLN A 79 -1.17 -8.82 -6.20
N VAL A 80 -2.20 -8.40 -5.46
CA VAL A 80 -2.38 -8.79 -4.06
C VAL A 80 -2.60 -10.30 -3.93
N CYS A 81 -3.32 -10.93 -4.87
CA CYS A 81 -3.54 -12.38 -4.89
C CYS A 81 -2.23 -13.18 -5.03
N ARG A 82 -1.25 -12.68 -5.78
CA ARG A 82 0.07 -13.33 -5.88
C ARG A 82 0.77 -13.44 -4.51
N LEU A 83 0.50 -12.51 -3.59
CA LEU A 83 1.08 -12.54 -2.25
C LEU A 83 0.53 -13.68 -1.37
N MET A 84 -0.53 -14.38 -1.80
CA MET A 84 -0.97 -15.63 -1.18
C MET A 84 0.09 -16.74 -1.27
N PHE A 85 1.04 -16.61 -2.19
CA PHE A 85 2.15 -17.54 -2.40
C PHE A 85 3.49 -16.99 -1.91
N ASP A 86 3.47 -15.89 -1.15
CA ASP A 86 4.68 -15.28 -0.60
C ASP A 86 5.40 -16.23 0.38
N ASP A 87 6.73 -16.18 0.39
CA ASP A 87 7.56 -16.99 1.29
C ASP A 87 7.26 -16.71 2.77
N GLU A 88 6.96 -15.44 3.10
CA GLU A 88 6.72 -15.00 4.47
C GLU A 88 5.26 -15.25 4.89
N PRO A 89 5.01 -16.04 5.95
CA PRO A 89 3.64 -16.37 6.40
C PRO A 89 2.76 -15.15 6.71
N ARG A 90 3.35 -14.07 7.21
CA ARG A 90 2.62 -12.84 7.53
C ARG A 90 2.13 -12.12 6.28
N VAL A 91 2.88 -12.20 5.18
CA VAL A 91 2.49 -11.59 3.90
C VAL A 91 1.33 -12.38 3.29
N ARG A 92 1.39 -13.71 3.35
CA ARG A 92 0.25 -14.57 2.93
C ARG A 92 -1.02 -14.26 3.72
N ALA A 93 -0.91 -14.12 5.03
CA ALA A 93 -2.04 -13.76 5.88
C ALA A 93 -2.61 -12.37 5.55
N ALA A 94 -1.74 -11.40 5.24
CA ALA A 94 -2.16 -10.07 4.82
C ALA A 94 -2.92 -10.10 3.49
N ALA A 95 -2.42 -10.83 2.49
CA ALA A 95 -3.09 -11.01 1.22
C ALA A 95 -4.50 -11.62 1.39
N ALA A 96 -4.60 -12.68 2.19
CA ALA A 96 -5.87 -13.36 2.48
C ALA A 96 -6.88 -12.43 3.19
N SER A 97 -6.38 -11.51 4.01
CA SER A 97 -7.21 -10.53 4.73
C SER A 97 -7.58 -9.32 3.87
N ALA A 98 -6.70 -8.92 2.94
CA ALA A 98 -6.86 -7.74 2.12
C ALA A 98 -7.81 -7.97 0.94
N LEU A 99 -7.73 -9.14 0.28
CA LEU A 99 -8.52 -9.45 -0.90
C LEU A 99 -10.05 -9.28 -0.71
N PRO A 100 -10.68 -9.77 0.39
CA PRO A 100 -12.12 -9.56 0.60
C PRO A 100 -12.53 -8.09 0.72
N LEU A 101 -11.60 -7.21 1.10
CA LEU A 101 -11.83 -5.77 1.21
C LEU A 101 -11.78 -5.06 -0.16
N MET A 102 -11.28 -5.74 -1.19
CA MET A 102 -11.13 -5.24 -2.56
C MET A 102 -12.36 -5.57 -3.43
N GLY A 103 -13.53 -5.69 -2.82
CA GLY A 103 -14.82 -5.89 -3.50
C GLY A 103 -14.85 -7.09 -4.44
N VAL A 104 -15.61 -6.97 -5.53
CA VAL A 104 -15.91 -8.11 -6.43
C VAL A 104 -14.68 -8.73 -7.08
N ARG A 105 -13.63 -7.93 -7.34
CA ARG A 105 -12.39 -8.44 -7.96
C ARG A 105 -11.46 -9.11 -6.96
N GLY A 106 -11.56 -8.78 -5.68
CA GLY A 106 -10.80 -9.44 -4.63
C GLY A 106 -11.48 -10.69 -4.07
N ALA A 107 -12.81 -10.80 -4.20
CA ALA A 107 -13.56 -11.97 -3.78
C ALA A 107 -13.69 -13.07 -4.86
N ALA A 108 -13.27 -12.79 -6.11
CA ALA A 108 -13.33 -13.70 -7.25
C ALA A 108 -12.08 -14.60 -7.33
#